data_AF-A0A7C2ECE4-F1
#
_entry.id   AF-A0A7C2ECE4-F1
#
_cell.length_a   1.000
_cell.length_b   1.000
_cell.length_c   1.000
_cell.angle_alpha   90.00
_cell.angle_beta   90.00
_cell.angle_gamma   90.00
#
_symmetry.space_group_name_H-M   'P 1'
#
loop_
_entity.id
_entity.type
_entity.pdbx_description
1 polymer ?
#
loop_
_entity_poly.entity_id
_entity_poly.type
_entity_poly.pdbx_seq_one_letter_code
_entity_poly.pdbx_strand_id
1 'polypeptide(L)'
;MTFAGINDDPAAYVYSEDGITVSGNGNLGIYGSGALHLDDFGTSAPSRAVFTMDSAFDAISFDIAGSFLMTICKVSDPSKCKTPTYKNVLVEGFVGAQSVASLVFDMSKTSGTVQLGSMFSGLTSLAISVVIPPHLMPFQPPKGGKVVSCALPCSHFDIDNVVLAPVPLPATAPLLAGALALAGAGFALRRRARA
;
A
#
# COMPACT_ATOMS: atom_id res chain seq x y z
N MET A 1 10.85 -3.78 -4.88
CA MET A 1 9.83 -4.76 -5.30
C MET A 1 9.25 -4.33 -6.64
N THR A 2 9.46 -5.18 -7.64
CA THR A 2 9.16 -5.01 -9.06
C THR A 2 8.06 -5.96 -9.54
N PHE A 3 7.63 -6.89 -8.69
CA PHE A 3 6.63 -7.90 -9.04
C PHE A 3 7.03 -8.77 -10.23
N ALA A 4 8.32 -8.86 -10.54
CA ALA A 4 8.80 -9.62 -11.70
C ALA A 4 8.48 -11.12 -11.62
N GLY A 5 8.35 -11.65 -10.40
CA GLY A 5 8.02 -13.05 -10.12
C GLY A 5 6.57 -13.29 -9.71
N ILE A 6 5.69 -12.29 -9.82
CA ILE A 6 4.26 -12.52 -9.56
C ILE A 6 3.63 -13.21 -10.76
N ASN A 7 2.93 -14.31 -10.50
CA ASN A 7 2.32 -15.14 -11.54
C ASN A 7 0.82 -14.94 -11.49
N ASP A 8 0.10 -15.23 -12.58
CA ASP A 8 -1.38 -15.27 -12.62
C ASP A 8 -1.92 -16.51 -11.87
N ASP A 9 -1.54 -16.64 -10.60
CA ASP A 9 -2.06 -17.60 -9.66
C ASP A 9 -3.28 -16.99 -8.97
N PRO A 10 -4.50 -17.51 -9.19
CA PRO A 10 -5.72 -16.99 -8.59
C PRO A 10 -5.75 -17.03 -7.05
N ALA A 11 -4.81 -17.73 -6.41
CA ALA A 11 -4.64 -17.81 -4.96
C ALA A 11 -3.50 -16.93 -4.41
N ALA A 12 -2.85 -16.09 -5.23
CA ALA A 12 -1.78 -15.22 -4.79
C ALA A 12 -2.31 -14.04 -3.96
N TYR A 13 -2.58 -14.25 -2.66
CA TYR A 13 -2.95 -13.16 -1.72
C TYR A 13 -1.75 -12.53 -1.02
N VAL A 14 -0.59 -13.15 -1.14
CA VAL A 14 0.68 -12.71 -0.56
C VAL A 14 1.80 -12.93 -1.58
N TYR A 15 2.69 -11.96 -1.69
CA TYR A 15 3.89 -12.04 -2.53
C TYR A 15 5.07 -11.43 -1.77
N SER A 16 6.28 -11.97 -1.95
CA SER A 16 7.49 -11.47 -1.30
C SER A 16 8.64 -11.38 -2.30
N GLU A 17 9.38 -10.27 -2.23
CA GLU A 17 10.52 -9.97 -3.10
C GLU A 17 11.46 -9.03 -2.35
N ASP A 18 12.77 -9.30 -2.38
CA ASP A 18 13.81 -8.44 -1.80
C ASP A 18 13.58 -8.01 -0.34
N GLY A 19 13.03 -8.93 0.49
CA GLY A 19 12.74 -8.65 1.90
C GLY A 19 11.49 -7.79 2.15
N ILE A 20 10.74 -7.47 1.09
CA ILE A 20 9.43 -6.82 1.16
C ILE A 20 8.37 -7.90 0.99
N THR A 21 7.36 -7.91 1.85
CA THR A 21 6.16 -8.74 1.69
C THR A 21 4.97 -7.83 1.40
N VAL A 22 4.18 -8.16 0.39
CA VAL A 22 2.91 -7.51 0.09
C VAL A 22 1.77 -8.51 0.27
N SER A 23 0.69 -8.05 0.89
CA SER A 23 -0.55 -8.80 1.03
C SER A 23 -1.71 -7.98 0.48
N GLY A 24 -2.69 -8.65 -0.12
CA GLY A 24 -3.86 -8.01 -0.71
C GLY A 24 -5.16 -8.59 -0.18
N ASN A 25 -6.25 -7.83 -0.35
CA ASN A 25 -7.61 -8.31 -0.13
C ASN A 25 -8.22 -8.99 -1.38
N GLY A 26 -7.39 -9.32 -2.37
CA GLY A 26 -7.75 -9.94 -3.64
C GLY A 26 -6.55 -10.67 -4.25
N ASN A 27 -6.72 -11.20 -5.45
CA ASN A 27 -5.67 -11.88 -6.21
C ASN A 27 -4.62 -10.86 -6.67
N LEU A 28 -3.43 -10.89 -6.06
CA LEU A 28 -2.30 -10.03 -6.40
C LEU A 28 -1.72 -10.34 -7.79
N GLY A 29 -1.86 -11.57 -8.27
CA GLY A 29 -1.26 -12.04 -9.52
C GLY A 29 -2.10 -11.82 -10.76
N ILE A 30 -3.35 -11.36 -10.59
CA ILE A 30 -4.25 -11.13 -11.72
C ILE A 30 -3.64 -10.12 -12.69
N TYR A 31 -3.75 -10.43 -13.98
CA TYR A 31 -3.17 -9.67 -15.10
C TYR A 31 -1.65 -9.79 -15.29
N GLY A 32 -0.99 -10.67 -14.52
CA GLY A 32 0.36 -11.16 -14.81
C GLY A 32 1.50 -10.45 -14.07
N SER A 33 2.73 -10.62 -14.59
CA SER A 33 3.96 -10.20 -13.93
C SER A 33 4.37 -8.76 -14.25
N GLY A 34 5.11 -8.12 -13.33
CA GLY A 34 5.80 -6.84 -13.56
C GLY A 34 5.06 -5.60 -13.04
N ALA A 35 3.87 -5.76 -12.49
CA ALA A 35 3.19 -4.75 -11.69
C ALA A 35 2.12 -5.44 -10.81
N LEU A 36 1.70 -4.75 -9.74
CA LEU A 36 0.52 -5.14 -8.99
C LEU A 36 -0.68 -4.31 -9.45
N HIS A 37 -1.70 -4.99 -9.97
CA HIS A 37 -2.96 -4.36 -10.36
C HIS A 37 -3.87 -4.17 -9.15
N LEU A 38 -4.40 -2.95 -8.97
CA LEU A 38 -5.41 -2.66 -7.97
C LEU A 38 -6.70 -2.12 -8.61
N ASP A 39 -7.81 -2.73 -8.24
CA ASP A 39 -9.15 -2.38 -8.72
C ASP A 39 -10.04 -1.86 -7.62
N ASP A 40 -10.93 -0.97 -8.00
CA ASP A 40 -11.89 -0.39 -7.08
C ASP A 40 -13.01 -1.37 -6.68
N PHE A 41 -13.52 -2.14 -7.66
CA PHE A 41 -14.46 -3.26 -7.47
C PHE A 41 -14.74 -4.00 -8.79
N GLY A 42 -15.43 -5.14 -8.71
CA GLY A 42 -16.00 -5.82 -9.88
C GLY A 42 -15.07 -6.81 -10.58
N THR A 43 -13.85 -6.98 -10.06
CA THR A 43 -12.88 -8.00 -10.44
C THR A 43 -12.40 -8.76 -9.20
N SER A 44 -11.49 -9.73 -9.37
CA SER A 44 -10.79 -10.37 -8.26
C SER A 44 -9.48 -9.68 -7.88
N ALA A 45 -9.09 -8.58 -8.53
CA ALA A 45 -7.92 -7.82 -8.15
C ALA A 45 -8.11 -7.18 -6.77
N PRO A 46 -7.04 -6.99 -5.99
CA PRO A 46 -7.13 -6.31 -4.70
C PRO A 46 -7.56 -4.86 -4.87
N SER A 47 -8.31 -4.33 -3.92
CA SER A 47 -8.53 -2.89 -3.78
C SER A 47 -7.54 -2.24 -2.80
N ARG A 48 -6.75 -3.06 -2.11
CA ARG A 48 -5.75 -2.65 -1.12
C ARG A 48 -4.58 -3.63 -1.12
N ALA A 49 -3.38 -3.07 -1.19
CA ALA A 49 -2.11 -3.77 -1.00
C ALA A 49 -1.42 -3.24 0.26
N VAL A 50 -0.95 -4.13 1.13
CA VAL A 50 -0.24 -3.81 2.37
C VAL A 50 1.15 -4.41 2.33
N PHE A 51 2.15 -3.53 2.38
CA PHE A 51 3.57 -3.84 2.35
C PHE A 51 4.16 -3.85 3.75
N THR A 52 5.00 -4.84 4.03
CA THR A 52 5.74 -5.01 5.28
C THR A 52 7.19 -5.43 5.00
N MET A 53 8.04 -5.25 6.01
CA MET A 53 9.40 -5.79 6.09
C MET A 53 9.60 -6.41 7.48
N ASP A 54 10.70 -7.14 7.67
CA ASP A 54 11.05 -7.74 8.97
C ASP A 54 11.42 -6.70 10.06
N SER A 55 11.73 -5.47 9.65
CA SER A 55 12.05 -4.35 10.53
C SER A 55 11.26 -3.10 10.14
N ALA A 56 11.31 -2.07 10.98
CA ALA A 56 10.81 -0.76 10.58
C ALA A 56 11.54 -0.25 9.32
N PHE A 57 10.82 0.48 8.48
CA PHE A 57 11.32 0.94 7.18
C PHE A 57 10.82 2.35 6.84
N ASP A 58 11.55 3.02 5.97
CA ASP A 58 11.13 4.23 5.28
C ASP A 58 10.55 3.84 3.91
N ALA A 59 9.34 4.30 3.60
CA ALA A 59 8.80 4.16 2.26
C ALA A 59 9.26 5.36 1.41
N ILE A 60 10.00 5.08 0.34
CA ILE A 60 10.68 6.11 -0.45
C ILE A 60 9.84 6.47 -1.68
N SER A 61 9.48 5.48 -2.48
CA SER A 61 8.76 5.71 -3.72
C SER A 61 8.06 4.46 -4.23
N PHE A 62 7.17 4.66 -5.20
CA PHE A 62 6.64 3.63 -6.08
C PHE A 62 6.26 4.26 -7.42
N ASP A 63 6.22 3.46 -8.47
CA ASP A 63 5.69 3.88 -9.76
C ASP A 63 4.19 3.58 -9.81
N ILE A 64 3.42 4.48 -10.44
CA ILE A 64 2.00 4.29 -10.67
C ILE A 64 1.64 4.58 -12.11
N ALA A 65 0.80 3.72 -12.68
CA ALA A 65 0.15 3.92 -13.96
C ALA A 65 -1.30 3.44 -13.87
N GLY A 66 -2.18 3.97 -14.69
CA GLY A 66 -3.47 3.32 -14.87
C GLY A 66 -4.50 4.21 -15.53
N SER A 67 -5.76 3.83 -15.41
CA SER A 67 -6.83 4.46 -16.17
C SER A 67 -8.13 4.59 -15.39
N PHE A 68 -8.98 5.47 -15.89
CA PHE A 68 -10.20 5.85 -15.22
C PHE A 68 -11.37 5.79 -16.21
N LEU A 69 -12.33 4.90 -15.95
CA LEU A 69 -13.40 4.56 -16.90
C LEU A 69 -14.81 4.90 -16.38
N MET A 70 -14.90 5.68 -15.31
CA MET A 70 -16.19 6.05 -14.71
C MET A 70 -16.86 7.22 -15.43
N THR A 71 -18.12 7.02 -15.81
CA THR A 71 -18.96 8.03 -16.45
C THR A 71 -20.21 8.30 -15.62
N ILE A 72 -20.54 9.57 -15.41
CA ILE A 72 -21.77 10.02 -14.75
C ILE A 72 -22.67 10.69 -15.78
N CYS A 73 -23.84 10.11 -16.01
CA CYS A 73 -24.83 10.63 -16.95
C CYS A 73 -26.06 11.15 -16.21
N LYS A 74 -26.72 12.19 -16.75
CA LYS A 74 -28.05 12.56 -16.28
C LYS A 74 -29.06 11.51 -16.76
N VAL A 75 -29.88 11.00 -15.86
CA VAL A 75 -30.96 10.05 -16.21
C VAL A 75 -31.93 10.67 -17.21
N SER A 76 -32.25 11.97 -17.03
CA SER A 76 -33.14 12.70 -17.93
C SER A 76 -32.53 13.02 -19.30
N ASP A 77 -31.21 12.88 -19.46
CA ASP A 77 -30.50 13.17 -20.70
C ASP A 77 -29.19 12.37 -20.76
N PRO A 78 -29.24 11.11 -21.25
CA PRO A 78 -28.06 10.24 -21.37
C PRO A 78 -26.99 10.78 -22.31
N SER A 79 -27.27 11.80 -23.14
CA SER A 79 -26.24 12.47 -23.94
C SER A 79 -25.33 13.37 -23.10
N LYS A 80 -25.79 13.75 -21.90
CA LYS A 80 -25.05 14.61 -20.94
C LYS A 80 -24.30 13.77 -19.92
N CYS A 81 -23.33 13.01 -20.43
CA CYS A 81 -22.37 12.27 -19.63
C CYS A 81 -21.12 13.11 -19.32
N LYS A 82 -20.49 12.83 -18.18
CA LYS A 82 -19.19 13.37 -17.80
C LYS A 82 -18.32 12.25 -17.26
N THR A 83 -17.01 12.35 -17.43
CA THR A 83 -16.02 11.43 -16.86
C THR A 83 -15.26 12.17 -15.76
N PRO A 84 -15.83 12.32 -14.55
CA PRO A 84 -15.17 13.08 -13.50
C PRO A 84 -14.01 12.27 -12.94
N THR A 85 -12.91 12.95 -12.64
CA THR A 85 -11.80 12.36 -11.89
C THR A 85 -11.96 12.70 -10.41
N TYR A 86 -11.35 11.92 -9.53
CA TYR A 86 -11.35 12.17 -8.09
C TYR A 86 -10.09 11.61 -7.47
N LYS A 87 -9.82 12.00 -6.22
CA LYS A 87 -8.71 11.42 -5.48
C LYS A 87 -9.05 9.98 -5.13
N ASN A 88 -8.51 9.05 -5.89
CA ASN A 88 -8.86 7.64 -5.89
C ASN A 88 -7.70 6.76 -5.42
N VAL A 89 -6.53 7.34 -5.14
CA VAL A 89 -5.38 6.64 -4.55
C VAL A 89 -5.21 7.14 -3.13
N LEU A 90 -5.20 6.21 -2.18
CA LEU A 90 -4.89 6.44 -0.78
C LEU A 90 -3.63 5.65 -0.41
N VAL A 91 -2.60 6.37 0.04
CA VAL A 91 -1.38 5.79 0.60
C VAL A 91 -1.37 6.09 2.10
N GLU A 92 -1.18 5.07 2.93
CA GLU A 92 -1.17 5.15 4.39
C GLU A 92 0.10 4.50 4.94
N GLY A 93 0.79 5.18 5.87
CA GLY A 93 1.90 4.61 6.62
C GLY A 93 1.51 4.33 8.06
N PHE A 94 1.89 3.17 8.59
CA PHE A 94 1.50 2.73 9.93
C PHE A 94 2.69 2.40 10.83
N VAL A 95 2.56 2.74 12.11
CA VAL A 95 3.40 2.23 13.21
C VAL A 95 2.51 1.34 14.09
N GLY A 96 2.74 0.03 14.03
CA GLY A 96 1.79 -0.95 14.54
C GLY A 96 0.44 -0.83 13.82
N ALA A 97 -0.63 -0.63 14.59
CA ALA A 97 -1.98 -0.45 14.06
C ALA A 97 -2.37 1.02 13.81
N GLN A 98 -1.50 1.98 14.16
CA GLN A 98 -1.81 3.41 14.08
C GLN A 98 -1.33 3.98 12.74
N SER A 99 -2.24 4.61 11.99
CA SER A 99 -1.88 5.42 10.83
C SER A 99 -1.19 6.70 11.28
N VAL A 100 0.04 6.92 10.81
CA VAL A 100 0.89 8.08 11.15
C VAL A 100 1.16 8.99 9.95
N ALA A 101 0.88 8.50 8.73
CA ALA A 101 1.06 9.23 7.49
C ALA A 101 -0.05 8.89 6.50
N SER A 102 -0.51 9.88 5.75
CA SER A 102 -1.48 9.68 4.68
C SER A 102 -1.21 10.63 3.51
N LEU A 103 -1.35 10.10 2.30
CA LEU A 103 -1.31 10.84 1.05
C LEU A 103 -2.50 10.39 0.20
N VAL A 104 -3.26 11.36 -0.31
CA VAL A 104 -4.46 11.10 -1.13
C VAL A 104 -4.40 11.96 -2.38
N PHE A 105 -4.43 11.31 -3.54
CA PHE A 105 -4.29 11.99 -4.83
C PHE A 105 -5.16 11.34 -5.92
N ASP A 106 -5.28 12.07 -7.03
CA ASP A 106 -6.06 11.70 -8.22
C ASP A 106 -5.11 11.10 -9.25
N MET A 107 -5.26 9.81 -9.52
CA MET A 107 -4.37 9.10 -10.44
C MET A 107 -4.44 9.62 -11.87
N SER A 108 -5.55 10.25 -12.27
CA SER A 108 -5.66 10.82 -13.63
C SER A 108 -4.69 11.98 -13.86
N LYS A 109 -4.11 12.50 -12.77
CA LYS A 109 -3.15 13.61 -12.75
C LYS A 109 -1.75 13.14 -12.35
N THR A 110 -1.58 11.86 -12.03
CA THR A 110 -0.34 11.30 -11.50
C THR A 110 -0.01 10.01 -12.25
N SER A 111 1.09 10.05 -13.00
CA SER A 111 1.68 8.90 -13.66
C SER A 111 3.20 8.92 -13.48
N GLY A 112 3.82 7.76 -13.30
CA GLY A 112 5.26 7.63 -13.02
C GLY A 112 5.54 7.57 -11.52
N THR A 113 6.74 7.99 -11.13
CA THR A 113 7.21 7.81 -9.75
C THR A 113 6.56 8.77 -8.76
N VAL A 114 5.87 8.22 -7.78
CA VAL A 114 5.37 8.93 -6.60
C VAL A 114 6.45 8.91 -5.54
N GLN A 115 6.96 10.10 -5.18
CA GLN A 115 7.91 10.28 -4.09
C GLN A 115 7.17 10.45 -2.76
N LEU A 116 7.51 9.62 -1.78
CA LEU A 116 6.98 9.69 -0.43
C LEU A 116 7.92 10.52 0.43
N GLY A 117 7.36 11.54 1.09
CA GLY A 117 8.13 12.45 1.95
C GLY A 117 8.46 11.82 3.32
N SER A 118 9.21 12.57 4.13
CA SER A 118 9.66 12.17 5.47
C SER A 118 8.58 11.78 6.47
N MET A 119 7.31 12.05 6.17
CA MET A 119 6.19 11.53 6.97
C MET A 119 6.03 10.01 6.85
N PHE A 120 6.52 9.39 5.77
CA PHE A 120 6.48 7.94 5.56
C PHE A 120 7.76 7.23 6.04
N SER A 121 8.30 7.67 7.18
CA SER A 121 9.50 7.10 7.79
C SER A 121 9.22 6.30 9.05
N GLY A 122 10.05 5.30 9.35
CA GLY A 122 9.91 4.47 10.55
C GLY A 122 8.62 3.64 10.62
N LEU A 123 8.10 3.24 9.47
CA LEU A 123 6.86 2.49 9.33
C LEU A 123 7.07 1.00 9.63
N THR A 124 6.00 0.37 10.11
CA THR A 124 5.87 -1.09 10.21
C THR A 124 5.07 -1.67 9.05
N SER A 125 4.18 -0.87 8.44
CA SER A 125 3.51 -1.22 7.20
C SER A 125 3.16 0.02 6.38
N LEU A 126 3.04 -0.17 5.06
CA LEU A 126 2.57 0.81 4.09
C LEU A 126 1.36 0.21 3.38
N ALA A 127 0.24 0.91 3.31
CA ALA A 127 -0.91 0.47 2.52
C ALA A 127 -1.12 1.41 1.33
N ILE A 128 -1.36 0.84 0.16
CA ILE A 128 -1.78 1.55 -1.04
C ILE A 128 -3.15 0.99 -1.42
N SER A 129 -4.15 1.85 -1.52
CA SER A 129 -5.55 1.45 -1.74
C SER A 129 -6.19 2.27 -2.86
N VAL A 130 -7.08 1.63 -3.60
CA VAL A 130 -8.06 2.31 -4.44
C VAL A 130 -9.22 2.76 -3.55
N VAL A 131 -9.64 4.01 -3.68
CA VAL A 131 -10.76 4.56 -2.90
C VAL A 131 -11.83 5.12 -3.82
N ILE A 132 -13.05 4.63 -3.67
CA ILE A 132 -14.23 5.17 -4.35
C ILE A 132 -15.00 6.04 -3.37
N PRO A 133 -15.25 7.32 -3.67
CA PRO A 133 -16.18 8.11 -2.88
C PRO A 133 -17.55 7.43 -2.82
N PRO A 134 -18.20 7.28 -1.65
CA PRO A 134 -19.44 6.52 -1.53
C PRO A 134 -20.58 6.98 -2.44
N HIS A 135 -20.59 8.27 -2.82
CA HIS A 135 -21.59 8.85 -3.72
C HIS A 135 -21.33 8.55 -5.21
N LEU A 136 -20.20 7.92 -5.52
CA LEU A 136 -19.77 7.48 -6.85
C LEU A 136 -19.77 5.96 -6.96
N MET A 137 -20.19 5.23 -5.91
CA MET A 137 -20.33 3.78 -6.01
C MET A 137 -21.40 3.45 -7.06
N PRO A 138 -21.05 2.67 -8.09
CA PRO A 138 -22.01 2.21 -9.07
C PRO A 138 -23.04 1.30 -8.40
N PHE A 139 -24.19 1.13 -9.06
CA PHE A 139 -25.36 0.41 -8.54
C PHE A 139 -26.10 1.09 -7.38
N GLN A 140 -25.68 2.29 -6.95
CA GLN A 140 -26.56 3.10 -6.12
C GLN A 140 -27.75 3.62 -6.95
N PRO A 141 -28.97 3.62 -6.39
CA PRO A 141 -30.12 4.19 -7.06
C PRO A 141 -29.84 5.65 -7.43
N PRO A 142 -30.35 6.14 -8.59
CA PRO A 142 -29.99 7.46 -9.10
C PRO A 142 -30.24 8.56 -8.06
N LYS A 143 -29.16 9.18 -7.56
CA LYS A 143 -29.27 10.29 -6.60
C LYS A 143 -29.20 11.61 -7.34
N GLY A 144 -30.24 12.43 -7.21
CA GLY A 144 -30.32 13.72 -7.91
C GLY A 144 -30.40 13.59 -9.44
N GLY A 145 -31.02 12.51 -9.95
CA GLY A 145 -31.22 12.28 -11.38
C GLY A 145 -29.94 11.97 -12.15
N LYS A 146 -28.91 11.43 -11.49
CA LYS A 146 -27.66 11.01 -12.11
C LYS A 146 -27.45 9.51 -11.92
N VAL A 147 -26.90 8.85 -12.94
CA VAL A 147 -26.49 7.44 -12.92
C VAL A 147 -24.97 7.37 -13.13
N VAL A 148 -24.31 6.52 -12.36
CA VAL A 148 -22.90 6.17 -12.54
C VAL A 148 -22.83 4.91 -13.39
N SER A 149 -22.01 4.93 -14.43
CA SER A 149 -21.79 3.83 -15.36
C SER A 149 -20.29 3.66 -15.63
N CYS A 150 -19.83 2.42 -15.66
CA CYS A 150 -18.48 2.04 -16.06
C CYS A 150 -18.46 0.57 -16.50
N ALA A 151 -17.47 0.19 -17.30
CA ALA A 151 -17.08 -1.22 -17.37
C ALA A 151 -16.41 -1.57 -16.04
N LEU A 152 -16.69 -2.74 -15.46
CA LEU A 152 -16.04 -3.17 -14.22
C LEU A 152 -14.57 -3.51 -14.51
N PRO A 153 -13.56 -2.91 -13.83
CA PRO A 153 -13.62 -1.94 -12.72
C PRO A 153 -13.80 -0.47 -13.16
N CYS A 154 -14.42 0.38 -12.33
CA CYS A 154 -14.58 1.81 -12.71
C CYS A 154 -13.26 2.58 -12.64
N SER A 155 -12.34 2.12 -11.80
CA SER A 155 -11.02 2.69 -11.59
C SER A 155 -10.04 1.58 -11.30
N HIS A 156 -8.90 1.61 -11.97
CA HIS A 156 -7.79 0.72 -11.66
C HIS A 156 -6.46 1.44 -11.77
N PHE A 157 -5.47 0.96 -11.03
CA PHE A 157 -4.09 1.37 -11.24
C PHE A 157 -3.13 0.23 -10.96
N ASP A 158 -2.03 0.25 -11.70
CA ASP A 158 -0.88 -0.60 -11.53
C ASP A 158 0.15 0.11 -10.66
N ILE A 159 0.74 -0.62 -9.72
CA ILE A 159 1.92 -0.17 -8.99
C ILE A 159 3.12 -1.06 -9.29
N ASP A 160 4.28 -0.44 -9.44
CA ASP A 160 5.56 -1.11 -9.69
C ASP A 160 6.69 -0.38 -8.95
N ASN A 161 7.90 -0.94 -8.95
CA ASN A 161 9.13 -0.35 -8.42
C ASN A 161 8.95 0.23 -7.02
N VAL A 162 8.30 -0.51 -6.12
CA VAL A 162 8.12 -0.11 -4.73
C VAL A 162 9.47 -0.18 -4.01
N VAL A 163 9.92 0.98 -3.52
CA VAL A 163 11.20 1.15 -2.83
C VAL A 163 10.97 1.41 -1.34
N LEU A 164 11.34 0.44 -0.51
CA LEU A 164 11.37 0.54 0.94
C LEU A 164 12.81 0.38 1.43
N ALA A 165 13.21 1.17 2.42
CA ALA A 165 14.55 1.09 3.01
C ALA A 165 14.45 0.79 4.51
N PRO A 166 15.16 -0.23 5.04
CA PRO A 166 15.20 -0.48 6.48
C PRO A 166 15.68 0.74 7.26
N VAL A 167 15.03 1.07 8.38
CA VAL A 167 15.53 2.08 9.30
C VAL A 167 16.74 1.51 10.04
N PRO A 168 17.92 2.15 9.99
CA PRO A 168 19.08 1.68 10.72
C PRO A 168 18.77 1.56 12.21
N LEU A 169 19.00 0.38 12.78
CA LEU A 169 18.91 0.23 14.23
C LEU A 169 19.93 1.19 14.87
N PRO A 170 19.55 1.93 15.93
CA PRO A 170 20.51 2.76 16.63
C PRO A 170 21.67 1.88 17.09
N ALA A 171 22.89 2.29 16.77
CA ALA A 171 24.13 1.56 17.07
C ALA A 171 24.37 1.31 18.57
N THR A 172 23.48 1.78 19.43
CA THR A 172 23.49 1.61 20.88
C THR A 172 22.92 0.27 21.35
N ALA A 173 22.13 -0.44 20.54
CA ALA A 173 21.55 -1.73 20.93
C ALA A 173 22.62 -2.82 21.24
N PRO A 174 23.70 -2.98 20.45
CA PRO A 174 24.80 -3.90 20.79
C PRO A 174 25.58 -3.47 22.03
N LEU A 175 25.73 -2.15 22.25
CA LEU A 175 26.44 -1.60 23.40
C LEU A 175 25.69 -1.84 24.71
N LEU A 176 24.36 -1.78 24.69
CA LEU A 176 23.51 -2.13 25.83
C LEU A 176 23.59 -3.63 26.17
N ALA A 177 23.60 -4.50 25.16
CA ALA A 177 23.78 -5.93 25.36
C ALA A 177 25.15 -6.27 25.96
N GLY A 178 26.22 -5.60 25.50
CA GLY A 178 27.57 -5.73 26.06
C GLY A 178 27.67 -5.22 27.50
N ALA A 179 27.03 -4.08 27.81
CA ALA A 179 27.00 -3.52 29.16
C ALA A 179 26.28 -4.44 30.17
N LEU A 180 25.16 -5.05 29.75
CA LEU A 180 24.42 -6.02 30.58
C LEU A 180 25.22 -7.31 30.81
N ALA A 181 25.94 -7.80 29.80
CA ALA A 181 26.81 -8.98 29.93
C ALA A 181 27.97 -8.74 30.91
N LEU A 182 28.59 -7.55 30.86
CA LEU A 182 29.67 -7.15 31.78
C LEU A 182 29.18 -6.97 33.22
N ALA A 183 27.99 -6.40 33.42
CA ALA A 183 27.37 -6.29 34.73
C ALA A 183 27.06 -7.67 35.33
N GLY A 184 26.52 -8.60 34.54
CA GLY A 184 26.26 -9.98 34.96
C GLY A 184 27.53 -10.76 35.37
N ALA A 185 28.62 -10.60 34.62
CA ALA A 185 29.91 -11.22 34.95
C ALA A 185 30.51 -10.67 36.26
N GLY A 186 30.33 -9.38 36.55
CA GLY A 186 30.79 -8.75 37.79
C GLY A 186 30.10 -9.31 39.05
N PHE A 187 28.81 -9.64 38.97
CA PHE A 187 28.08 -10.26 40.08
C PHE A 187 28.44 -11.73 40.29
N ALA A 188 28.74 -12.47 39.22
CA ALA A 188 29.19 -13.87 39.31
C ALA A 188 30.58 -13.99 39.95
N LEU A 189 31.51 -13.08 39.63
CA LEU A 189 32.86 -13.05 40.21
C LEU A 189 32.85 -12.71 41.70
N ARG A 190 31.95 -11.81 42.15
CA ARG A 190 31.82 -11.47 43.59
C ARG A 190 31.26 -12.60 44.45
N ARG A 191 30.48 -13.53 43.89
CA ARG A 191 29.98 -14.72 44.61
C ARG A 191 31.06 -15.77 44.84
N ARG A 192 32.03 -15.90 43.94
CA ARG A 192 33.18 -16.83 44.11
C ARG A 192 34.22 -16.36 45.12
N ALA A 193 34.30 -15.06 45.41
CA ALA A 193 35.25 -14.52 46.38
C ALA A 193 34.76 -14.57 47.84
N ARG A 194 33.56 -15.09 48.11
CA ARG A 194 32.95 -15.21 49.45
C ARG A 194 32.63 -16.65 49.88
N ALA A 195 33.07 -17.64 49.10
CA ALA A 195 33.05 -19.06 49.46
C ALA A 195 34.50 -19.51 49.70
#